data_AF-K2EYI7-F1
#
_entry.id   AF-K2EYI7-F1
#
_cell.length_a   1.000
_cell.length_b   1.000
_cell.length_c   1.000
_cell.angle_alpha   90.00
_cell.angle_beta   90.00
_cell.angle_gamma   90.00
#
_symmetry.space_group_name_H-M   'P 1'
#
loop_
_entity.id
_entity.type
_entity.pdbx_description
1 polymer ?
#
loop_
_entity_poly.entity_id
_entity_poly.type
_entity_poly.pdbx_seq_one_letter_code
_entity_poly.pdbx_strand_id
1 'polypeptide(L)' 'MGGYQAGYYSYMWSEVIALDMLSSFGDQLMDKKVGAHYRNTVLAQGGQKHGEQMVKDFLGRDPDSKAFFNEISGKN' A
#
# COMPACT_ATOMS: atom_id res chain seq x y z
N MET A 1 2.90 -18.40 -20.38
CA MET A 1 1.87 -17.43 -20.80
C MET A 1 0.56 -17.82 -20.11
N GLY A 2 0.24 -17.24 -18.96
CA GLY A 2 -0.98 -17.61 -18.22
C GLY A 2 -0.84 -17.60 -16.70
N GLY A 3 -0.53 -16.44 -16.11
CA GLY A 3 -0.63 -16.20 -14.65
C GLY A 3 -1.62 -15.09 -14.30
N TYR A 4 -2.19 -14.42 -15.32
CA TYR A 4 -2.95 -13.17 -15.18
C TYR A 4 -4.47 -13.36 -15.08
N GLN A 5 -5.00 -14.55 -15.40
CA GLN A 5 -6.45 -14.77 -15.35
C GLN A 5 -7.00 -14.81 -13.91
N ALA A 6 -6.20 -15.27 -12.93
CA ALA A 6 -6.51 -15.15 -11.50
C ALA A 6 -5.86 -13.91 -10.85
N GLY A 7 -4.98 -13.21 -11.58
CA GLY A 7 -4.25 -12.03 -11.11
C GLY A 7 -4.98 -10.71 -11.33
N TYR A 8 -6.08 -10.68 -12.09
CA TYR A 8 -6.84 -9.43 -12.27
C TYR A 8 -7.35 -8.86 -10.94
N TYR A 9 -7.76 -9.74 -10.02
CA TYR A 9 -8.10 -9.34 -8.65
C TYR A 9 -6.87 -8.90 -7.85
N SER A 10 -5.69 -9.48 -8.12
CA SER A 10 -4.45 -9.08 -7.46
C SER A 10 -4.03 -7.64 -7.80
N TYR A 11 -4.42 -7.12 -8.96
CA TYR A 11 -4.27 -5.69 -9.28
C TYR A 11 -5.13 -4.82 -8.39
N MET A 12 -6.42 -5.11 -8.30
CA MET A 12 -7.35 -4.35 -7.44
C MET A 12 -6.93 -4.44 -5.97
N TRP A 13 -6.47 -5.62 -5.53
CA TRP A 13 -5.94 -5.80 -4.18
C TRP A 13 -4.65 -5.00 -3.94
N SER A 14 -3.74 -4.98 -4.91
CA SER A 14 -2.51 -4.17 -4.83
C SER A 14 -2.83 -2.68 -4.83
N GLU A 15 -3.86 -2.26 -5.57
CA GLU A 15 -4.34 -0.88 -5.61
C GLU A 15 -4.96 -0.44 -4.28
N VAL A 16 -5.76 -1.31 -3.64
CA VAL A 16 -6.26 -1.06 -2.27
C VAL A 16 -5.12 -0.79 -1.30
N ILE A 17 -4.11 -1.67 -1.30
CA ILE A 17 -2.93 -1.51 -0.45
C ILE A 17 -2.15 -0.24 -0.80
N ALA A 18 -1.97 0.04 -2.09
CA ALA A 18 -1.22 1.21 -2.54
C ALA A 18 -1.88 2.52 -2.10
N LEU A 19 -3.21 2.63 -2.26
CA LEU A 19 -3.96 3.82 -1.84
C LEU A 19 -3.99 3.98 -0.32
N ASP A 20 -4.08 2.87 0.42
CA ASP A 20 -4.04 2.93 1.87
C ASP A 20 -2.65 3.35 2.39
N MET A 21 -1.57 2.83 1.78
CA MET A 21 -0.20 3.26 2.10
C MET A 21 0.06 4.71 1.68
N LEU A 22 -0.48 5.15 0.54
CA LEU A 22 -0.39 6.54 0.10
C LEU A 22 -1.02 7.49 1.13
N SER A 23 -2.09 7.07 1.80
CA SER A 23 -2.72 7.88 2.86
C SER A 23 -1.76 8.26 3.99
N SER A 24 -0.72 7.46 4.25
CA SER A 24 0.30 7.76 5.27
C SER A 24 1.24 8.90 4.89
N PHE A 25 1.28 9.30 3.61
CA PHE A 25 2.04 10.46 3.14
C PHE A 25 1.25 11.77 3.28
N GLY A 26 -0.08 11.71 3.37
CA GLY A 26 -0.95 12.89 3.42
C GLY A 26 -0.67 13.88 2.29
N ASP A 27 -0.73 15.18 2.58
CA ASP A 27 -0.46 16.25 1.60
C ASP A 27 1.04 16.42 1.29
N GLN A 28 1.92 15.76 2.04
CA GLN A 28 3.38 15.93 1.94
C GLN A 28 4.03 14.69 1.33
N LEU A 29 3.70 14.40 0.07
CA LEU A 29 4.23 13.25 -0.69
C LEU A 29 5.77 13.16 -0.73
N MET A 30 6.47 14.29 -0.54
CA MET A 30 7.93 14.38 -0.57
C MET A 30 8.56 14.52 0.83
N ASP A 31 7.82 14.24 1.91
CA ASP A 31 8.40 14.20 3.26
C ASP A 31 9.44 13.07 3.35
N LYS A 32 10.70 13.48 3.58
CA LYS A 32 11.84 12.58 3.72
C LYS A 32 11.67 11.58 4.88
N LYS A 33 10.95 11.95 5.94
CA LYS A 33 10.70 11.06 7.09
C LYS A 33 9.78 9.92 6.69
N VAL A 34 8.67 10.23 6.03
CA VAL A 34 7.72 9.20 5.56
C VAL A 34 8.36 8.33 4.48
N GLY A 35 9.13 8.93 3.56
CA GLY A 35 9.89 8.19 2.56
C GLY A 35 10.95 7.26 3.16
N ALA A 36 11.67 7.69 4.20
CA ALA A 36 12.61 6.84 4.92
C ALA A 36 11.91 5.70 5.67
N HIS A 37 10.75 5.98 6.28
CA HIS A 37 9.92 4.96 6.92
C HIS A 37 9.49 3.89 5.91
N TYR A 38 8.91 4.30 4.77
CA TYR A 38 8.51 3.38 3.68
C TYR A 38 9.67 2.52 3.19
N ARG A 39 10.85 3.13 2.97
CA ARG A 39 12.04 2.39 2.57
C ARG A 39 12.41 1.32 3.59
N ASN A 40 12.39 1.63 4.87
CA ASN A 40 12.87 0.73 5.92
C ASN A 40 11.88 -0.40 6.21
N THR A 41 10.58 -0.12 6.20
CA THR A 41 9.54 -1.10 6.56
C THR A 41 9.06 -1.96 5.38
N VAL A 42 9.20 -1.47 4.15
CA VAL A 42 8.69 -2.18 2.96
C VAL A 42 9.84 -2.55 2.02
N LEU A 43 10.50 -1.57 1.40
CA LEU A 43 11.45 -1.85 0.31
C LEU A 43 12.70 -2.62 0.78
N ALA A 44 13.22 -2.29 1.96
CA ALA A 44 14.43 -2.90 2.50
C ALA A 44 14.20 -4.34 3.02
N GLN A 45 12.95 -4.72 3.29
CA GLN A 45 12.64 -6.05 3.84
C GLN A 45 12.67 -7.14 2.76
N GLY A 46 12.47 -6.79 1.48
CA GLY A 46 12.47 -7.76 0.37
C GLY A 46 11.51 -8.91 0.63
N GLY A 47 11.98 -10.16 0.52
CA GLY A 47 11.20 -11.37 0.83
C GLY A 47 11.34 -11.89 2.26
N GLN A 48 12.00 -11.15 3.17
CA GLN A 48 12.30 -11.63 4.53
C GLN A 48 11.09 -11.57 5.48
N LYS A 49 10.10 -10.73 5.16
CA LYS A 49 8.82 -10.64 5.86
C LYS A 49 7.68 -10.99 4.90
N HIS A 50 6.52 -11.35 5.46
CA HIS A 50 5.29 -11.42 4.67
C HIS A 50 4.85 -10.00 4.29
N GLY A 51 4.37 -9.83 3.05
CA GLY A 51 3.94 -8.52 2.53
C GLY A 51 2.88 -7.86 3.42
N GLU A 52 1.91 -8.63 3.92
CA GLU A 52 0.89 -8.13 4.84
C GLU A 52 1.51 -7.53 6.12
N GLN A 53 2.52 -8.18 6.69
CA GLN A 53 3.22 -7.68 7.87
C GLN A 53 3.98 -6.38 7.57
N MET A 54 4.62 -6.28 6.40
CA MET A 54 5.30 -5.04 5.99
C MET A 54 4.33 -3.87 5.86
N VAL A 55 3.16 -4.11 5.28
CA VAL A 55 2.11 -3.09 5.14
C VAL A 55 1.60 -2.65 6.50
N LYS A 56 1.33 -3.59 7.42
CA LYS A 56 0.95 -3.27 8.81
C LYS A 56 2.02 -2.49 9.55
N ASP A 57 3.28 -2.90 9.43
CA ASP A 57 4.42 -2.21 10.04
C ASP A 57 4.56 -0.77 9.52
N PHE A 58 4.30 -0.54 8.23
CA PHE A 58 4.32 0.79 7.63
C PHE A 58 3.15 1.66 8.09
N LEU A 59 1.92 1.14 8.04
CA LEU A 59 0.69 1.87 8.39
C LEU A 59 0.52 2.09 9.90
N GLY A 60 1.12 1.23 10.74
CA GLY A 60 0.88 1.22 12.19
C GLY A 60 -0.51 0.71 12.60
N ARG A 61 -1.27 0.17 11.64
CA ARG A 61 -2.62 -0.40 11.80
C ARG A 61 -2.85 -1.47 10.73
N ASP A 62 -3.94 -2.23 10.87
CA ASP A 62 -4.39 -3.12 9.80
C ASP A 62 -4.76 -2.30 8.53
N PRO A 63 -4.57 -2.88 7.33
CA PRO A 63 -4.98 -2.24 6.07
C PRO A 63 -6.49 -2.03 5.99
N ASP A 64 -6.92 -0.95 5.35
CA ASP A 64 -8.32 -0.57 5.16
C ASP A 64 -8.60 -0.19 3.69
N SER A 65 -9.74 -0.64 3.17
CA SER A 65 -10.20 -0.36 1.80
C SER A 65 -10.82 1.03 1.64
N LYS A 66 -10.97 1.81 2.71
CA LYS A 66 -11.62 3.14 2.67
C LYS A 66 -11.00 4.09 1.66
N ALA A 67 -9.67 4.15 1.56
CA ALA A 67 -8.98 5.02 0.59
C ALA A 67 -9.35 4.64 -0.85
N PHE A 68 -9.36 3.35 -1.16
CA PHE A 68 -9.81 2.84 -2.45
C PHE A 68 -11.27 3.16 -2.76
N PHE A 69 -12.18 3.01 -1.78
CA PHE A 69 -13.58 3.37 -1.99
C PHE A 69 -13.78 4.86 -2.23
N ASN A 70 -13.00 5.73 -1.60
CA ASN A 70 -13.04 7.17 -1.85
C ASN A 70 -12.59 7.49 -3.28
N GLU A 71 -11.50 6.87 -3.75
CA GLU A 71 -10.98 7.02 -5.12
C GLU A 71 -12.04 6.65 -6.16
N ILE A 72 -12.59 5.43 -6.09
CA ILE A 72 -13.53 4.95 -7.10
C ILE A 72 -14.92 5.62 -7.03
N SER A 73 -15.26 6.22 -5.89
CA SER A 73 -16.51 6.98 -5.72
C SER A 73 -16.36 8.48 -6.03
N GLY A 74 -15.15 8.93 -6.39
CA GLY A 74 -14.87 10.32 -6.76
C GLY A 74 -14.93 11.30 -5.58
N LYS A 75 -14.60 10.83 -4.36
CA LYS A 75 -14.67 11.62 -3.12
C LYS A 75 -13.32 12.20 -2.66
N ASN A 76 -12.34 12.27 -3.55
CA ASN A 76 -11.03 12.85 -3.26
C ASN A 76 -11.02 14.38 -3.30
#